data_AF-A0A199P6V6-F1
#
_entry.id   AF-A0A199P6V6-F1
#
_cell.length_a   1.000
_cell.length_b   1.000
_cell.length_c   1.000
_cell.angle_alpha   90.00
_cell.angle_beta   90.00
_cell.angle_gamma   90.00
#
_symmetry.space_group_name_H-M   'P 1'
#
loop_
_entity.id
_entity.type
_entity.pdbx_description
1 polymer ?
#
loop_
_entity_poly.entity_id
_entity_poly.type
_entity_poly.pdbx_seq_one_letter_code
_entity_poly.pdbx_strand_id
1 'polypeptide(L)'
;MSEIWMWLGGILTVVGALVVATAALGLLKFPDAYSRVSAVGTAGGLGIVLVVLGALVLQPGIGDAVKAVIIIVLQLMTSAVGTMAIARSAVLVRTPFARLRYDELHEEHEHHDE
;
A
#
# COMPACT_ATOMS: atom_id res chain seq x y z
N MET A 1 1.40 17.25 -29.78
CA MET A 1 2.28 16.46 -28.89
C MET A 1 1.95 16.68 -27.41
N SER A 2 1.60 17.90 -26.97
CA SER A 2 1.17 18.20 -25.59
C SER A 2 -0.14 17.52 -25.15
N GLU A 3 -1.11 17.36 -26.04
CA GLU A 3 -2.38 16.67 -25.69
C GLU A 3 -2.18 15.23 -25.24
N ILE A 4 -1.33 14.46 -25.93
CA ILE A 4 -1.11 13.03 -25.62
C ILE A 4 -0.53 12.87 -24.21
N TRP A 5 0.43 13.72 -23.82
CA TRP A 5 1.01 13.71 -22.48
C TRP A 5 -0.01 14.05 -21.40
N MET A 6 -0.91 14.99 -21.70
CA MET A 6 -1.98 15.39 -20.78
C MET A 6 -2.97 14.24 -20.55
N TRP A 7 -3.40 13.56 -21.62
CA TRP A 7 -4.24 12.37 -21.51
C TRP A 7 -3.54 11.22 -20.78
N LEU A 8 -2.28 10.95 -21.13
CA LEU A 8 -1.50 9.85 -20.55
C LEU A 8 -1.31 10.05 -19.04
N GLY A 9 -0.85 11.23 -18.63
CA GLY A 9 -0.64 11.54 -17.22
C GLY A 9 -1.95 11.64 -16.44
N GLY A 10 -3.01 12.14 -17.06
CA GLY A 10 -4.36 12.16 -16.49
C GLY A 10 -4.88 10.76 -16.21
N ILE A 11 -4.77 9.84 -17.18
CA ILE A 11 -5.14 8.42 -17.03
C ILE A 11 -4.33 7.78 -15.89
N LEU A 12 -3.02 8.00 -15.86
CA LEU A 12 -2.16 7.41 -14.83
C LEU A 12 -2.53 7.88 -13.42
N THR A 13 -2.87 9.17 -13.29
CA THR A 13 -3.33 9.77 -12.03
C THR A 13 -4.69 9.20 -11.61
N VAL A 14 -5.63 9.07 -12.54
CA VAL A 14 -6.96 8.49 -12.28
C VAL A 14 -6.86 7.03 -11.89
N VAL A 15 -6.04 6.24 -12.58
CA VAL A 15 -5.81 4.83 -12.22
C VAL A 15 -5.19 4.72 -10.83
N GLY A 16 -4.18 5.54 -10.52
CA GLY A 16 -3.60 5.60 -9.17
C GLY A 16 -4.65 5.94 -8.10
N ALA A 17 -5.51 6.93 -8.37
CA ALA A 17 -6.60 7.31 -7.47
C ALA A 17 -7.63 6.17 -7.29
N LEU A 18 -7.96 5.43 -8.36
CA LEU A 18 -8.85 4.27 -8.29
C LEU A 18 -8.23 3.13 -7.45
N VAL A 19 -6.92 2.91 -7.54
CA VAL A 19 -6.21 1.94 -6.68
C VAL A 19 -6.34 2.34 -5.21
N VAL A 20 -6.11 3.62 -4.89
CA VAL A 20 -6.27 4.14 -3.52
C VAL A 20 -7.71 4.03 -3.04
N ALA A 21 -8.69 4.38 -3.89
CA ALA A 21 -10.12 4.27 -3.55
C ALA A 21 -10.54 2.81 -3.32
N THR A 22 -10.08 1.88 -4.16
CA THR A 22 -10.36 0.44 -4.02
C THR A 22 -9.73 -0.11 -2.74
N ALA A 23 -8.52 0.33 -2.41
CA ALA A 23 -7.88 -0.03 -1.15
C ALA A 23 -8.61 0.53 0.08
N ALA A 24 -9.14 1.76 0.01
CA ALA A 24 -9.99 2.33 1.06
C ALA A 24 -11.29 1.53 1.23
N LEU A 25 -11.91 1.10 0.13
CA LEU A 25 -13.05 0.17 0.18
C LEU A 25 -12.65 -1.18 0.78
N GLY A 26 -11.47 -1.70 0.44
CA GLY A 26 -10.90 -2.90 1.04
C GLY A 26 -10.71 -2.77 2.55
N LEU A 27 -10.21 -1.62 3.02
CA LEU A 27 -10.06 -1.31 4.43
C LEU A 27 -11.41 -1.36 5.19
N LEU A 28 -12.49 -0.88 4.58
CA LEU A 28 -13.83 -0.91 5.17
C LEU A 28 -14.49 -2.29 5.09
N LYS A 29 -14.26 -3.04 4.00
CA LYS A 29 -14.94 -4.30 3.71
C LYS A 29 -14.24 -5.52 4.30
N PHE A 30 -12.92 -5.46 4.51
CA PHE A 30 -12.20 -6.61 5.03
C PHE A 30 -12.52 -6.86 6.50
N PRO A 31 -12.83 -8.12 6.87
CA PRO A 31 -13.21 -8.46 8.24
C PRO A 31 -12.01 -8.52 9.19
N ASP A 32 -10.78 -8.61 8.67
CA ASP A 32 -9.58 -8.88 9.45
C ASP A 32 -8.56 -7.73 9.36
N ALA A 33 -7.85 -7.46 10.47
CA ALA A 33 -6.78 -6.49 10.58
C ALA A 33 -5.65 -6.76 9.56
N TYR A 34 -5.28 -8.01 9.34
CA TYR A 34 -4.18 -8.35 8.41
C TYR A 34 -4.55 -8.05 6.95
N SER A 35 -5.76 -8.42 6.53
CA SER A 35 -6.27 -8.10 5.19
C SER A 35 -6.43 -6.59 4.99
N ARG A 36 -6.83 -5.85 6.04
CA ARG A 36 -6.88 -4.39 6.04
C ARG A 36 -5.50 -3.76 5.86
N VAL A 37 -4.49 -4.26 6.56
CA VAL A 37 -3.10 -3.78 6.45
C VAL A 37 -2.54 -4.02 5.05
N SER A 38 -2.81 -5.18 4.45
CA SER A 38 -2.42 -5.47 3.06
C SER A 38 -3.06 -4.49 2.07
N ALA A 39 -4.36 -4.20 2.22
CA ALA A 39 -5.06 -3.22 1.40
C ALA A 39 -4.41 -1.82 1.47
N VAL A 40 -4.12 -1.35 2.69
CA VAL A 40 -3.44 -0.07 2.92
C VAL A 40 -2.02 -0.08 2.33
N GLY A 41 -1.30 -1.20 2.43
CA GLY A 41 0.01 -1.37 1.81
C GLY A 41 -0.02 -1.21 0.28
N THR A 42 -1.02 -1.79 -0.39
CA THR A 42 -1.21 -1.61 -1.84
C THR A 42 -1.52 -0.15 -2.21
N ALA A 43 -2.33 0.55 -1.41
CA ALA A 43 -2.62 1.98 -1.61
C ALA A 43 -1.34 2.83 -1.50
N GLY A 44 -0.59 2.63 -0.42
CA GLY A 44 0.63 3.37 -0.13
C GLY A 44 1.78 3.04 -1.09
N GLY A 45 1.80 1.81 -1.62
CA GLY A 45 2.76 1.37 -2.62
C GLY A 45 2.38 1.81 -4.03
N LEU A 46 1.59 1.00 -4.73
CA LEU A 46 1.28 1.21 -6.14
C LEU A 46 0.42 2.45 -6.37
N GLY A 47 -0.58 2.70 -5.52
CA GLY A 47 -1.52 3.80 -5.70
C GLY A 47 -0.81 5.17 -5.76
N ILE A 48 -0.02 5.48 -4.73
CA ILE A 48 0.70 6.76 -4.66
C ILE A 48 1.79 6.86 -5.74
N VAL A 49 2.49 5.77 -6.05
CA VAL A 49 3.51 5.78 -7.12
C VAL A 49 2.89 6.13 -8.47
N LEU A 50 1.73 5.55 -8.82
CA LEU A 50 1.02 5.89 -10.06
C LEU A 50 0.58 7.37 -10.09
N VAL A 51 0.06 7.89 -8.98
CA VAL A 51 -0.34 9.31 -8.90
C VAL A 51 0.86 10.24 -9.12
N VAL A 52 1.99 9.97 -8.46
CA VAL A 52 3.20 10.80 -8.56
C VAL A 52 3.81 10.72 -9.96
N LEU A 53 3.85 9.53 -10.57
CA LEU A 53 4.29 9.38 -11.96
C LEU A 53 3.36 10.10 -12.94
N GLY A 54 2.04 10.05 -12.71
CA GLY A 54 1.06 10.82 -13.47
C GLY A 54 1.36 12.31 -13.41
N ALA A 55 1.55 12.86 -12.20
CA ALA A 55 1.90 14.27 -12.02
C ALA A 55 3.20 14.67 -12.73
N LEU A 56 4.23 13.81 -12.68
CA LEU A 56 5.50 14.06 -13.39
C LEU A 56 5.32 14.09 -14.91
N VAL A 57 4.42 13.27 -15.45
CA VAL A 57 4.10 13.25 -16.88
C VAL A 57 3.33 14.51 -17.31
N LEU A 58 2.46 15.07 -16.44
CA LEU A 58 1.77 16.33 -16.73
C LEU A 58 2.73 17.54 -16.72
N GLN A 59 3.70 17.54 -15.80
CA GLN A 59 4.66 18.62 -15.65
C GLN A 59 6.10 18.09 -15.68
N PRO A 60 6.64 17.84 -16.89
CA PRO A 60 7.99 17.30 -17.04
C PRO A 60 9.04 18.38 -16.72
N GLY A 61 9.48 18.42 -15.47
CA GLY A 61 10.58 19.25 -14.99
C GLY A 61 11.67 18.40 -14.32
N ILE A 62 12.94 18.70 -14.56
CA ILE A 62 14.07 17.96 -13.95
C ILE A 62 14.02 18.04 -12.41
N GLY A 63 13.69 19.23 -11.87
CA GLY A 63 13.52 19.41 -10.43
C GLY A 63 12.33 18.62 -9.87
N ASP A 64 11.26 18.45 -10.66
CA ASP A 64 10.07 17.72 -10.25
C ASP A 64 10.28 16.19 -10.36
N ALA A 65 11.10 15.74 -11.31
CA ALA A 65 11.54 14.34 -11.38
C ALA A 65 12.33 13.91 -10.14
N VAL A 66 13.25 14.75 -9.67
CA VAL A 66 14.02 14.49 -8.44
C VAL A 66 13.09 14.42 -7.23
N LYS A 67 12.16 15.38 -7.09
CA LYS A 67 11.15 15.35 -6.01
C LYS A 67 10.28 14.11 -6.09
N ALA A 68 9.81 13.74 -7.28
CA ALA A 68 8.98 12.56 -7.50
C ALA A 68 9.69 11.29 -7.04
N VAL A 69 10.97 11.11 -7.39
CA VAL A 69 11.77 9.96 -6.94
C VAL A 69 11.90 9.94 -5.42
N ILE A 70 12.20 11.08 -4.79
CA ILE A 70 12.29 11.19 -3.33
C ILE A 70 10.95 10.80 -2.67
N ILE A 71 9.84 11.34 -3.18
CA ILE A 71 8.49 11.02 -2.67
C ILE A 71 8.21 9.53 -2.81
N ILE A 72 8.47 8.92 -3.97
CA ILE A 72 8.24 7.49 -4.22
C ILE A 72 9.07 6.64 -3.24
N VAL A 73 10.37 6.91 -3.11
CA VAL A 73 11.25 6.12 -2.23
C VAL A 73 10.80 6.22 -0.78
N LEU A 74 10.60 7.44 -0.28
CA LEU A 74 10.17 7.65 1.11
C LEU A 74 8.80 7.01 1.36
N GLN A 75 7.87 7.16 0.42
CA GLN A 75 6.53 6.58 0.55
C GLN A 75 6.57 5.04 0.56
N LEU A 76 7.38 4.42 -0.30
CA LEU A 76 7.54 2.95 -0.31
C LEU A 76 8.15 2.46 1.00
N MET A 77 9.18 3.14 1.51
CA MET A 77 9.78 2.81 2.80
C MET A 77 8.76 2.97 3.94
N THR A 78 8.05 4.10 4.01
CA THR A 78 7.02 4.34 5.02
C THR A 78 5.89 3.33 4.95
N SER A 79 5.40 3.00 3.75
CA SER A 79 4.34 2.03 3.56
C SER A 79 4.79 0.62 3.99
N ALA A 80 5.98 0.18 3.57
CA ALA A 80 6.52 -1.13 3.92
C ALA A 80 6.76 -1.24 5.43
N VAL A 81 7.44 -0.26 6.03
CA VAL A 81 7.72 -0.27 7.47
C VAL A 81 6.43 -0.16 8.28
N GLY A 82 5.51 0.72 7.88
CA GLY A 82 4.22 0.91 8.56
C GLY A 82 3.37 -0.35 8.54
N THR A 83 3.23 -1.00 7.38
CA THR A 83 2.46 -2.24 7.27
C THR A 83 3.08 -3.40 8.05
N MET A 84 4.40 -3.57 8.00
CA MET A 84 5.10 -4.59 8.80
C MET A 84 4.96 -4.35 10.30
N ALA A 85 5.11 -3.10 10.75
CA ALA A 85 4.97 -2.75 12.16
C ALA A 85 3.55 -3.00 12.68
N ILE A 86 2.53 -2.61 11.91
CA ILE A 86 1.13 -2.85 12.27
C ILE A 86 0.84 -4.36 12.28
N ALA A 87 1.24 -5.10 11.25
CA ALA A 87 1.04 -6.54 11.18
C ALA A 87 1.70 -7.26 12.37
N ARG A 88 2.95 -6.92 12.70
CA ARG A 88 3.66 -7.48 13.85
C ARG A 88 2.95 -7.15 15.16
N SER A 89 2.50 -5.91 15.35
CA SER A 89 1.75 -5.52 16.54
C SER A 89 0.43 -6.27 16.69
N ALA A 90 -0.27 -6.55 15.57
CA ALA A 90 -1.51 -7.32 15.58
C ALA A 90 -1.28 -8.76 16.06
N VAL A 91 -0.16 -9.38 15.67
CA VAL A 91 0.24 -10.70 16.18
C VAL A 91 0.55 -10.64 17.68
N LEU A 92 1.33 -9.65 18.13
CA LEU A 92 1.72 -9.51 19.54
C LEU A 92 0.51 -9.33 20.48
N VAL A 93 -0.52 -8.62 20.03
CA VAL A 93 -1.77 -8.40 20.80
C VAL A 93 -2.77 -9.56 20.61
N ARG A 94 -2.37 -10.63 19.91
CA ARG A 94 -3.20 -11.81 19.61
C ARG A 94 -4.54 -11.45 18.96
N THR A 95 -4.48 -10.53 17.99
CA THR A 95 -5.67 -10.11 17.24
C THR A 95 -6.19 -11.32 16.45
N PRO A 96 -7.44 -11.76 16.66
CA PRO A 96 -7.95 -12.99 16.06
C PRO A 96 -8.10 -12.82 14.55
N PHE A 97 -7.61 -13.80 13.81
CA PHE A 97 -7.78 -13.84 12.37
C PHE A 97 -9.22 -14.24 12.02
N ALA A 98 -9.89 -13.48 11.16
CA ALA A 98 -11.32 -13.68 10.89
C ALA A 98 -11.62 -14.95 10.08
N ARG A 99 -10.65 -15.44 9.30
CA ARG A 99 -10.78 -16.64 8.44
C ARG A 99 -9.43 -17.32 8.26
N LEU A 100 -8.87 -17.83 9.35
CA LEU A 100 -7.63 -18.60 9.29
C LEU A 100 -7.97 -20.09 9.18
N ARG A 101 -7.41 -20.76 8.16
CA ARG A 101 -7.55 -22.21 8.00
C ARG A 101 -6.38 -22.99 8.61
N TYR A 102 -5.20 -22.37 8.68
CA TYR A 102 -3.98 -22.93 9.25
C TYR A 102 -3.21 -21.80 9.95
N ASP A 103 -2.78 -22.03 11.18
CA ASP A 103 -2.03 -21.08 12.02
C ASP A 103 -0.74 -21.71 12.54
N GLU A 104 0.26 -21.82 11.68
CA GLU A 104 1.56 -22.40 12.05
C GLU A 104 2.30 -21.54 13.10
N LEU A 105 1.95 -20.24 13.21
CA LEU A 105 2.59 -19.33 14.17
C LEU A 105 2.19 -19.63 15.62
N HIS A 106 1.01 -20.21 15.84
CA HIS A 106 0.54 -20.58 17.18
C HIS A 106 0.82 -22.04 17.52
N GLU A 107 0.93 -22.93 16.53
CA GLU A 107 1.24 -24.36 16.74
C GLU A 107 2.68 -24.59 17.26
N GLU A 108 3.66 -23.76 16.87
CA GLU A 108 5.06 -23.93 17.28
C GLU A 108 5.31 -23.54 18.76
N HIS A 109 4.43 -22.73 19.36
CA HIS A 109 4.58 -22.26 20.74
C HIS A 109 3.95 -23.21 21.78
N GLU A 110 2.93 -23.99 21.44
CA GLU A 110 2.35 -24.98 22.37
C GLU A 110 3.24 -26.22 22.53
N HIS A 111 4.02 -26.59 21.51
CA HIS A 111 4.86 -27.79 21.54
C HIS A 111 6.16 -27.66 22.35
N HIS A 112 6.55 -26.44 22.77
CA HIS A 112 7.77 -26.22 23.55
C HIS A 112 7.53 -26.17 25.07
N ASP A 113 6.25 -26.13 25.49
CA ASP A 113 5.84 -26.03 26.89
C ASP A 113 5.34 -27.37 27.47
N GLU A 114 5.39 -28.48 26.71
CA GLU A 114 5.14 -29.87 27.15
C GLU A 114 6.44 -30.65 27.45
#